data_AF-A0A7G8ZKL8-F1
#
_entry.id   AF-A0A7G8ZKL8-F1
#
_cell.length_a   1.000
_cell.length_b   1.000
_cell.length_c   1.000
_cell.angle_alpha   90.00
_cell.angle_beta   90.00
_cell.angle_gamma   90.00
#
_symmetry.space_group_name_H-M   'P 1'
#
loop_
_entity.id
_entity.type
_entity.pdbx_description
1 polymer ?
#
loop_
_entity_poly.entity_id
_entity_poly.type
_entity_poly.pdbx_seq_one_letter_code
_entity_poly.pdbx_strand_id
1 'polypeptide(L)'
;MKKLTPLAILAALALAACNNSSPDTTDAATDSNTEIENGNAGSGSGHDSGDMAVETGDSNGASDDEFVAACLSASNQTESMCTCLSERAEADLTETSREFLIATLNEQSDEVTELRSRMSMEEMSTAGMFLVTASTQCAREGRQ
;
A
#
# COMPACT_ATOMS: atom_id res chain seq x y z
N MET A 1 14.24 49.87 20.04
CA MET A 1 14.79 49.58 18.70
C MET A 1 13.70 48.92 17.88
N LYS A 2 13.09 49.62 16.92
CA LYS A 2 12.01 49.11 16.06
C LYS A 2 12.64 48.42 14.85
N LYS A 3 12.45 47.11 14.68
CA LYS A 3 12.79 46.37 13.46
C LYS A 3 11.53 46.24 12.61
N LEU A 4 11.61 46.73 11.38
CA LEU A 4 10.56 46.68 10.35
C LEU A 4 10.86 45.51 9.40
N THR A 5 9.87 44.61 9.25
CA THR A 5 9.49 43.80 8.03
C THR A 5 10.49 42.80 7.42
N PRO A 6 10.08 41.81 6.58
CA PRO A 6 8.82 41.69 5.81
C PRO A 6 8.06 40.34 5.87
N LEU A 7 6.72 40.47 5.86
CA LEU A 7 5.76 39.54 5.26
C LEU A 7 5.72 39.76 3.73
N ALA A 8 5.26 38.75 2.99
CA ALA A 8 5.34 38.56 1.52
C ALA A 8 6.65 37.88 1.13
N ILE A 9 6.68 36.76 0.41
CA ILE A 9 6.04 36.46 -0.88
C ILE A 9 6.05 34.92 -1.03
N LEU A 10 4.94 34.29 -1.45
CA LEU A 10 4.88 33.15 -2.41
C LEU A 10 3.49 32.49 -2.35
N ALA A 11 2.52 33.17 -2.94
CA ALA A 11 1.38 32.50 -3.55
C ALA A 11 1.75 32.25 -5.02
N ALA A 12 1.71 30.98 -5.45
CA ALA A 12 1.33 30.52 -6.79
C ALA A 12 1.87 29.09 -7.03
N LEU A 13 1.09 28.07 -6.69
CA LEU A 13 1.10 26.82 -7.45
C LEU A 13 -0.27 26.66 -8.11
N ALA A 14 -0.37 27.24 -9.30
CA ALA A 14 -1.34 26.81 -10.30
C ALA A 14 -0.66 25.68 -11.08
N LEU A 15 -0.96 24.42 -10.75
CA LEU A 15 -0.65 23.32 -11.67
C LEU A 15 -1.79 23.22 -12.68
N ALA A 16 -1.43 23.54 -13.92
CA ALA A 16 -2.26 23.54 -15.08
C ALA A 16 -2.80 22.14 -15.39
N ALA A 17 -4.09 22.09 -15.70
CA ALA A 17 -4.64 21.10 -16.62
C ALA A 17 -4.03 21.31 -18.03
N CYS A 18 -4.13 20.26 -18.86
CA CYS A 18 -3.58 20.03 -20.21
C CYS A 18 -2.30 19.16 -20.17
N ASN A 19 -2.17 18.06 -20.92
CA ASN A 19 -2.70 17.85 -22.27
C ASN A 19 -2.79 16.36 -22.64
N ASN A 20 -3.91 16.01 -23.27
CA ASN A 20 -4.14 14.78 -24.01
C ASN A 20 -3.18 14.70 -25.22
N SER A 21 -2.43 13.61 -25.35
CA SER A 21 -1.67 13.28 -26.56
C SER A 21 -1.60 11.78 -26.73
N SER A 22 -2.60 11.21 -27.41
CA SER A 22 -2.43 9.98 -28.16
C SER A 22 -1.58 10.29 -29.40
N PRO A 23 -0.66 9.39 -29.76
CA PRO A 23 -0.66 8.94 -31.14
C PRO A 23 -0.64 7.41 -31.26
N ASP A 24 -1.35 7.00 -32.29
CA ASP A 24 -1.62 5.66 -32.78
C ASP A 24 -0.45 5.12 -33.62
N THR A 25 -0.48 3.82 -33.85
CA THR A 25 0.14 3.03 -34.93
C THR A 25 1.62 2.56 -34.90
N THR A 26 1.70 1.22 -34.88
CA THR A 26 2.46 0.30 -35.76
C THR A 26 3.90 -0.13 -35.45
N ASP A 27 3.96 -1.41 -35.02
CA ASP A 27 4.75 -2.52 -35.59
C ASP A 27 6.28 -2.52 -35.48
N ALA A 28 6.79 -3.43 -34.65
CA ALA A 28 7.75 -4.44 -35.10
C ALA A 28 7.79 -5.60 -34.10
N ALA A 29 7.27 -6.75 -34.53
CA ALA A 29 7.60 -8.04 -33.95
C ALA A 29 9.12 -8.29 -34.00
N THR A 30 9.69 -8.77 -32.90
CA THR A 30 10.86 -9.65 -32.97
C THR A 30 10.72 -10.72 -31.90
N ASP A 31 10.43 -11.89 -32.43
CA ASP A 31 10.52 -13.22 -31.86
C ASP A 31 11.91 -13.46 -31.25
N SER A 32 11.96 -14.02 -30.05
CA SER A 32 13.11 -14.79 -29.58
C SER A 32 12.62 -15.82 -28.57
N ASN A 33 12.19 -16.96 -29.10
CA ASN A 33 12.31 -18.26 -28.47
C ASN A 33 13.67 -18.41 -27.75
N THR A 34 13.65 -18.82 -26.48
CA THR A 34 14.80 -19.53 -25.87
C THR A 34 14.27 -20.61 -24.93
N GLU A 35 14.04 -21.78 -25.54
CA GLU A 35 14.48 -23.10 -25.11
C GLU A 35 14.37 -23.47 -23.62
N ILE A 36 13.37 -24.31 -23.33
CA ILE A 36 13.43 -25.33 -22.27
C ILE A 36 14.48 -26.36 -22.70
N GLU A 37 15.46 -26.68 -21.85
CA GLU A 37 15.93 -28.05 -21.62
C GLU A 37 16.91 -28.20 -20.42
N ASN A 38 16.57 -29.17 -19.57
CA ASN A 38 17.43 -30.10 -18.81
C ASN A 38 18.52 -29.62 -17.84
N GLY A 39 18.21 -29.78 -16.54
CA GLY A 39 18.77 -30.88 -15.75
C GLY A 39 20.13 -30.69 -15.07
N ASN A 40 20.13 -30.58 -13.74
CA ASN A 40 21.16 -31.23 -12.92
C ASN A 40 20.63 -31.60 -11.53
N ALA A 41 20.81 -32.87 -11.18
CA ALA A 41 20.55 -33.43 -9.87
C ALA A 41 21.65 -33.01 -8.88
N GLY A 42 21.24 -32.62 -7.67
CA GLY A 42 22.14 -32.40 -6.55
C GLY A 42 21.49 -32.89 -5.26
N SER A 43 21.63 -34.19 -4.96
CA SER A 43 21.46 -34.70 -3.61
C SER A 43 22.58 -34.18 -2.73
N GLY A 44 22.22 -33.59 -1.58
CA GLY A 44 23.14 -33.22 -0.52
C GLY A 44 22.43 -33.20 0.83
N SER A 45 22.55 -34.31 1.56
CA SER A 45 22.03 -34.52 2.90
C SER A 45 22.87 -33.75 3.95
N GLY A 46 22.21 -33.25 5.00
CA GLY A 46 22.80 -33.19 6.35
C GLY A 46 23.05 -31.82 7.00
N HIS A 47 22.11 -31.38 7.84
CA HIS A 47 22.33 -30.61 9.08
C HIS A 47 21.00 -30.69 9.86
N ASP A 48 20.85 -31.56 10.86
CA ASP A 48 21.33 -31.47 12.24
C ASP A 48 20.98 -30.13 12.94
N SER A 49 19.91 -30.25 13.74
CA SER A 49 19.67 -29.61 15.03
C SER A 49 19.83 -28.09 15.15
N GLY A 50 18.74 -27.39 14.89
CA GLY A 50 18.52 -26.01 15.31
C GLY A 50 17.03 -25.76 15.48
N ASP A 51 16.55 -26.02 16.69
CA ASP A 51 15.29 -25.52 17.24
C ASP A 51 15.03 -24.07 16.79
N MET A 52 14.16 -23.91 15.81
CA MET A 52 13.45 -22.67 15.55
C MET A 52 12.00 -23.07 15.70
N ALA A 53 11.45 -22.85 16.88
CA ALA A 53 10.01 -22.76 17.04
C ALA A 53 9.51 -21.80 15.95
N VAL A 54 8.97 -22.35 14.86
CA VAL A 54 8.03 -21.60 14.03
C VAL A 54 6.81 -21.52 14.92
N GLU A 55 6.80 -20.50 15.76
CA GLU A 55 5.58 -19.98 16.29
C GLU A 55 4.76 -19.69 15.04
N THR A 56 3.77 -20.53 14.76
CA THR A 56 2.62 -20.18 13.92
C THR A 56 1.86 -19.10 14.68
N GLY A 57 2.53 -17.96 14.87
CA GLY A 57 1.99 -16.72 15.35
C GLY A 57 1.21 -16.16 14.19
N ASP A 58 -0.10 -16.35 14.27
CA ASP A 58 -1.06 -15.31 13.94
C ASP A 58 -0.56 -14.35 12.84
N SER A 59 -0.67 -14.79 11.58
CA SER A 59 -0.35 -13.94 10.41
C SER A 59 -1.17 -12.64 10.38
N ASN A 60 -2.20 -12.57 11.22
CA ASN A 60 -3.04 -11.41 11.47
C ASN A 60 -2.28 -10.29 12.17
N GLY A 61 -1.62 -10.58 13.30
CA GLY A 61 -0.87 -9.56 14.06
C GLY A 61 0.22 -8.85 13.25
N ALA A 62 0.95 -9.58 12.40
CA ALA A 62 1.98 -8.97 11.55
C ALA A 62 1.39 -8.03 10.47
N SER A 63 0.20 -8.35 9.95
CA SER A 63 -0.48 -7.53 8.95
C SER A 63 -1.07 -6.26 9.55
N ASP A 64 -1.57 -6.33 10.78
CA ASP A 64 -2.11 -5.18 11.49
C ASP A 64 -1.01 -4.18 11.87
N ASP A 65 0.13 -4.69 12.35
CA ASP A 65 1.31 -3.87 12.63
C ASP A 65 1.81 -3.13 11.39
N GLU A 66 1.79 -3.79 10.22
CA GLU A 66 2.19 -3.19 8.95
C GLU A 66 1.22 -2.08 8.50
N PHE A 67 -0.09 -2.29 8.68
CA PHE A 67 -1.09 -1.26 8.39
C PHE A 67 -0.93 -0.04 9.29
N VAL A 68 -0.74 -0.24 10.60
CA VAL A 68 -0.54 0.85 11.55
C VAL A 68 0.71 1.64 11.20
N ALA A 69 1.82 0.95 10.89
CA ALA A 69 3.06 1.59 10.46
C ALA A 69 2.89 2.41 9.17
N ALA A 70 2.22 1.84 8.16
CA ALA A 70 1.93 2.52 6.90
C ALA A 70 1.05 3.76 7.12
N CYS A 71 0.01 3.64 7.95
CA CYS A 71 -0.89 4.74 8.32
C CYS A 71 -0.13 5.88 9.01
N LEU A 72 0.74 5.57 9.97
CA LEU A 72 1.56 6.55 10.68
C LEU A 72 2.61 7.22 9.79
N SER A 73 3.13 6.49 8.80
CA SER A 73 4.08 7.03 7.82
C SER A 73 3.39 7.98 6.83
N ALA A 74 2.24 7.55 6.30
CA ALA A 74 1.50 8.28 5.27
C ALA A 74 0.72 9.48 5.82
N SER A 75 0.41 9.50 7.11
CA SER A 75 -0.48 10.48 7.72
C SER A 75 0.09 11.07 9.01
N ASN A 76 -0.32 12.29 9.37
CA ASN A 76 0.04 12.89 10.66
C ASN A 76 -0.95 12.48 11.79
N GLN A 77 -1.47 11.25 11.73
CA GLN A 77 -2.41 10.74 12.71
C GLN A 77 -1.68 10.20 13.94
N THR A 78 -2.41 10.00 15.03
CA THR A 78 -1.90 9.34 16.24
C THR A 78 -1.95 7.82 16.11
N GLU A 79 -1.09 7.11 16.83
CA GLU A 79 -1.06 5.63 16.88
C GLU A 79 -2.44 5.03 17.16
N SER A 80 -3.14 5.51 18.19
CA SER A 80 -4.51 5.06 18.53
C SER A 80 -5.52 5.19 17.37
N MET A 81 -5.36 6.19 16.49
CA MET A 81 -6.23 6.36 15.33
C MET A 81 -5.89 5.34 14.25
N CYS A 82 -4.60 5.09 14.00
CA CYS A 82 -4.15 4.10 13.03
C CYS A 82 -4.46 2.67 13.49
N THR A 83 -4.37 2.37 14.79
CA THR A 83 -4.81 1.09 15.35
C THR A 83 -6.30 0.87 15.11
N CYS A 84 -7.16 1.85 15.42
CA CYS A 84 -8.58 1.74 15.12
C CYS A 84 -8.85 1.52 13.62
N LEU A 85 -8.13 2.23 12.74
CA LEU A 85 -8.25 2.02 11.30
C LEU A 85 -7.83 0.60 10.88
N SER A 86 -6.79 0.04 11.49
CA SER A 86 -6.33 -1.33 11.22
C SER A 86 -7.37 -2.36 11.63
N GLU A 87 -7.85 -2.30 12.88
CA GLU A 87 -8.88 -3.22 13.40
C GLU A 87 -10.15 -3.19 12.53
N ARG A 88 -10.53 -2.00 12.07
CA ARG A 88 -11.67 -1.85 11.16
C ARG A 88 -11.38 -2.38 9.76
N ALA A 89 -10.16 -2.21 9.26
CA ALA A 89 -9.78 -2.73 7.95
C ALA A 89 -9.83 -4.25 7.96
N GLU A 90 -9.37 -4.88 9.04
CA GLU A 90 -9.47 -6.33 9.24
C GLU A 90 -10.93 -6.81 9.27
N ALA A 91 -11.81 -6.08 9.95
CA ALA A 91 -13.22 -6.46 10.07
C ALA A 91 -14.05 -6.20 8.80
N ASP A 92 -13.80 -5.09 8.11
CA ASP A 92 -14.65 -4.58 7.04
C ASP A 92 -14.10 -4.87 5.63
N LEU A 93 -12.82 -5.24 5.48
CA LEU A 93 -12.17 -5.45 4.17
C LEU A 93 -11.70 -6.89 3.94
N THR A 94 -11.55 -7.25 2.67
CA THR A 94 -10.84 -8.46 2.27
C THR A 94 -9.33 -8.28 2.44
N GLU A 95 -8.59 -9.38 2.55
CA GLU A 95 -7.12 -9.36 2.67
C GLU A 95 -6.46 -8.58 1.53
N THR A 96 -6.84 -8.86 0.26
CA THR A 96 -6.36 -8.12 -0.92
C THR A 96 -6.66 -6.62 -0.84
N SER A 97 -7.83 -6.24 -0.30
CA SER A 97 -8.22 -4.82 -0.14
C SER A 97 -7.38 -4.13 0.93
N ARG A 98 -7.02 -4.84 1.99
CA ARG A 98 -6.14 -4.34 3.05
C ARG A 98 -4.71 -4.19 2.53
N GLU A 99 -4.17 -5.20 1.84
CA GLU A 99 -2.87 -5.13 1.14
C GLU A 99 -2.84 -3.93 0.18
N PHE A 100 -3.92 -3.71 -0.58
CA PHE A 100 -4.02 -2.57 -1.48
C PHE A 100 -3.94 -1.23 -0.74
N LEU A 101 -4.59 -1.11 0.43
CA LEU A 101 -4.50 0.09 1.25
C LEU A 101 -3.09 0.28 1.83
N ILE A 102 -2.44 -0.78 2.31
CA ILE A 102 -1.07 -0.73 2.82
C ILE A 102 -0.11 -0.28 1.71
N ALA A 103 -0.19 -0.89 0.53
CA ALA A 103 0.59 -0.51 -0.64
C ALA A 103 0.33 0.96 -1.05
N THR A 104 -0.92 1.41 -0.99
CA THR A 104 -1.30 2.80 -1.28
C THR A 104 -0.71 3.78 -0.27
N LEU A 105 -0.77 3.46 1.03
CA LEU A 105 -0.22 4.29 2.10
C LEU A 105 1.31 4.38 2.03
N ASN A 106 1.98 3.29 1.64
CA ASN A 106 3.43 3.24 1.43
C ASN A 106 3.88 3.74 0.04
N GLU A 107 2.97 4.30 -0.75
CA GLU A 107 3.24 4.83 -2.11
C GLU A 107 3.83 3.79 -3.09
N GLN A 108 3.56 2.49 -2.85
CA GLN A 108 4.08 1.35 -3.63
C GLN A 108 3.30 1.18 -4.95
N SER A 109 3.54 2.09 -5.90
CA SER A 109 2.74 2.23 -7.12
C SER A 109 2.66 0.96 -8.00
N ASP A 110 3.73 0.17 -8.07
CA ASP A 110 3.77 -1.09 -8.84
C ASP A 110 2.87 -2.15 -8.21
N GLU A 111 2.96 -2.32 -6.89
CA GLU A 111 2.15 -3.25 -6.11
C GLU A 111 0.67 -2.84 -6.10
N VAL A 112 0.39 -1.54 -5.95
CA VAL A 112 -0.96 -0.98 -6.10
C VAL A 112 -1.56 -1.35 -7.46
N THR A 113 -0.77 -1.27 -8.54
CA THR A 113 -1.23 -1.61 -9.89
C THR A 113 -1.54 -3.10 -10.03
N GLU A 114 -0.68 -3.96 -9.47
CA GLU A 114 -0.91 -5.40 -9.45
C GLU A 114 -2.16 -5.77 -8.66
N LEU A 115 -2.28 -5.30 -7.41
CA LEU A 115 -3.41 -5.57 -6.53
C LEU A 115 -4.73 -5.07 -7.13
N ARG A 116 -4.68 -3.91 -7.80
CA ARG A 116 -5.83 -3.36 -8.54
C ARG A 116 -6.35 -4.30 -9.64
N SER A 117 -5.48 -5.09 -10.27
CA SER A 117 -5.89 -6.08 -11.28
C SER A 117 -6.54 -7.34 -10.69
N ARG A 118 -6.29 -7.60 -9.40
CA ARG A 118 -6.78 -8.78 -8.66
C ARG A 118 -8.09 -8.52 -7.93
N MET A 119 -8.43 -7.27 -7.68
CA MET A 119 -9.68 -6.87 -7.03
C MET A 119 -10.82 -6.69 -8.03
N SER A 120 -12.04 -7.00 -7.59
CA SER A 120 -13.24 -6.58 -8.31
C SER A 120 -13.44 -5.06 -8.24
N MET A 121 -14.26 -4.51 -9.15
CA MET A 121 -14.61 -3.08 -9.12
C MET A 121 -15.34 -2.69 -7.82
N GLU A 122 -16.10 -3.61 -7.23
CA GLU A 122 -16.81 -3.41 -5.96
C GLU A 122 -15.84 -3.36 -4.77
N GLU A 123 -14.88 -4.29 -4.70
CA GLU A 123 -13.83 -4.28 -3.67
C GLU A 123 -12.98 -3.02 -3.74
N MET A 124 -12.59 -2.61 -4.95
CA MET A 124 -11.80 -1.38 -5.15
C MET A 124 -12.56 -0.13 -4.72
N SER A 125 -13.87 -0.07 -5.00
CA SER A 125 -14.73 1.02 -4.51
C SER A 125 -14.85 1.00 -2.99
N THR A 126 -14.98 -0.18 -2.39
CA THR A 126 -15.07 -0.36 -0.94
C THR A 126 -13.78 0.07 -0.26
N ALA A 127 -12.62 -0.40 -0.74
CA ALA A 127 -11.30 -0.01 -0.24
C ALA A 127 -11.07 1.50 -0.37
N GLY A 128 -11.40 2.11 -1.51
CA GLY A 128 -11.27 3.55 -1.71
C GLY A 128 -12.14 4.39 -0.78
N MET A 129 -13.35 3.92 -0.46
CA MET A 129 -14.25 4.61 0.48
C MET A 129 -13.92 4.34 1.95
N PHE A 130 -13.26 3.22 2.25
CA PHE A 130 -12.96 2.80 3.61
C PHE A 130 -12.21 3.87 4.40
N LEU A 131 -11.12 4.42 3.87
CA LEU A 131 -10.34 5.43 4.59
C LEU A 131 -11.17 6.67 4.94
N VAL A 132 -12.16 7.04 4.12
CA VAL A 132 -13.04 8.19 4.39
C VAL A 132 -14.04 7.86 5.51
N THR A 133 -14.69 6.70 5.42
CA THR A 133 -15.76 6.31 6.37
C THR A 133 -15.18 5.85 7.70
N ALA A 134 -14.13 5.03 7.70
CA ALA A 134 -13.46 4.53 8.88
C ALA A 134 -12.79 5.65 9.68
N SER A 135 -12.13 6.61 9.02
CA SER A 135 -11.53 7.76 9.71
C SER A 135 -12.56 8.56 10.50
N THR A 136 -13.76 8.74 9.95
CA THR A 136 -14.84 9.47 10.65
C THR A 136 -15.35 8.69 11.86
N GLN A 137 -15.37 7.36 11.80
CA GLN A 137 -15.79 6.50 12.91
C GLN A 137 -14.72 6.50 14.01
N CYS A 138 -13.47 6.23 13.67
CA CYS A 138 -12.34 6.24 14.60
C CYS A 138 -12.15 7.61 15.27
N ALA A 139 -12.36 8.71 14.54
CA ALA A 139 -12.31 10.07 15.10
C ALA A 139 -13.35 10.30 16.21
N ARG A 140 -14.50 9.62 16.16
CA ARG A 140 -15.57 9.74 17.16
C ARG A 140 -15.28 8.88 18.39
N GLU A 141 -14.63 7.74 18.19
CA GLU A 141 -14.23 6.83 19.25
C GLU A 141 -13.05 7.39 20.06
N GLY A 142 -12.04 7.96 19.42
CA GLY A 142 -10.86 8.54 20.08
C GLY A 142 -11.07 9.90 20.79
N ARG A 143 -12.29 10.42 20.85
CA ARG A 143 -12.64 11.63 21.65
C ARG A 143 -13.20 11.32 23.04
N GLN A 144 -13.32 10.04 23.38
CA GLN A 144 -13.82 9.55 24.67
C GLN A 144 -12.66 9.21 25.59
#